data_AF-A0A4U9CYM4-F1
#
_entry.id   AF-A0A4U9CYM4-F1
#
_cell.length_a   1.000
_cell.length_b   1.000
_cell.length_c   1.000
_cell.angle_alpha   90.00
_cell.angle_beta   90.00
_cell.angle_gamma   90.00
#
_symmetry.space_group_name_H-M   'P 1'
#
loop_
_entity.id
_entity.type
_entity.pdbx_description
1 polymer ?
#
loop_
_entity_poly.entity_id
_entity_poly.type
_entity_poly.pdbx_seq_one_letter_code
_entity_poly.pdbx_strand_id
1 'polypeptide(L)'
;MRHNIAPIFICPPNADDELLRQIASFGRGYTYLLSRAGVTGAENRAALPLHHLIEKLSEYNAAPPLQGFGISAADQVTAAIDAGAAGANFRLRHRQNHRT
;
A
#
# COMPACT_ATOMS: atom_id res chain seq x y z
N MET A 1 14.74 -6.74 18.66
CA MET A 1 13.70 -7.72 18.24
C MET A 1 13.87 -8.98 19.07
N ARG A 2 12.84 -9.43 19.81
CA ARG A 2 12.95 -10.62 20.69
C ARG A 2 12.78 -11.96 19.96
N HIS A 3 12.10 -11.98 18.81
CA HIS A 3 11.71 -13.24 18.13
C HIS A 3 12.11 -13.30 16.64
N ASN A 4 12.96 -12.38 16.17
CA ASN A 4 13.32 -12.27 14.75
C ASN A 4 12.11 -12.13 13.79
N ILE A 5 11.02 -11.53 14.28
CA ILE A 5 9.82 -11.22 13.50
C ILE A 5 9.81 -9.71 13.22
N ALA A 6 9.64 -9.34 11.95
CA ALA A 6 9.53 -7.96 11.52
C ALA A 6 8.11 -7.42 11.77
N PRO A 7 7.93 -6.37 12.59
CA PRO A 7 6.63 -5.72 12.72
C PRO A 7 6.34 -4.94 11.44
N ILE A 8 5.24 -5.33 10.78
CA ILE A 8 4.72 -4.66 9.59
C ILE A 8 3.66 -3.66 10.04
N PHE A 9 3.84 -2.39 9.70
CA PHE A 9 2.85 -1.35 9.97
C PHE A 9 2.07 -0.99 8.72
N ILE A 10 0.85 -0.50 8.95
CA ILE A 10 -0.08 -0.06 7.92
C ILE A 10 0.04 1.46 7.80
N CYS A 11 0.29 1.94 6.58
CA CYS A 11 0.28 3.36 6.24
C CYS A 11 -1.06 3.70 5.58
N PRO A 12 -1.95 4.44 6.26
CA PRO A 12 -3.17 4.94 5.64
C PRO A 12 -2.87 6.02 4.60
N PRO A 13 -3.75 6.25 3.60
CA PRO A 13 -3.51 7.24 2.53
C PRO A 13 -3.57 8.70 3.03
N ASN A 14 -4.08 8.93 4.23
CA ASN A 14 -4.16 10.22 4.91
C ASN A 14 -3.23 10.29 6.12
N ALA A 15 -2.16 9.49 6.16
CA ALA A 15 -1.16 9.54 7.21
C ALA A 15 -0.53 10.93 7.30
N ASP A 16 -0.40 11.45 8.52
CA ASP A 16 0.34 12.69 8.77
C ASP A 16 1.85 12.41 8.89
N ASP A 17 2.63 13.48 8.99
CA ASP A 17 4.10 13.42 9.05
C ASP A 17 4.59 12.66 10.29
N GLU A 18 3.91 12.85 11.42
CA GLU A 18 4.28 12.22 12.68
C GLU A 18 4.09 10.69 12.59
N LEU A 19 2.95 10.24 12.06
CA LEU A 19 2.68 8.83 11.83
C LEU A 19 3.67 8.22 10.85
N LEU A 20 4.02 8.92 9.76
CA LEU A 20 5.02 8.44 8.80
C LEU A 20 6.39 8.23 9.44
N ARG A 21 6.82 9.15 10.32
CA ARG A 21 8.08 8.99 11.07
C ARG A 21 8.03 7.84 12.06
N GLN A 22 6.89 7.61 12.72
CA GLN A 22 6.71 6.46 13.61
C GLN A 22 6.79 5.15 12.82
N ILE A 23 6.10 5.06 11.67
CA ILE A 23 6.15 3.90 10.78
C ILE A 23 7.57 3.64 10.32
N ALA A 24 8.32 4.67 9.91
CA ALA A 24 9.71 4.54 9.51
C ALA A 24 10.61 4.04 10.66
N SER A 25 10.39 4.57 11.87
CA SER A 25 11.20 4.25 13.05
C SER A 25 10.99 2.81 13.54
N PHE A 26 9.73 2.36 13.60
CA PHE A 26 9.35 1.07 14.18
C PHE A 26 9.19 -0.06 13.15
N GLY A 27 8.81 0.26 11.91
CA GLY A 27 8.53 -0.72 10.87
C GLY A 27 9.79 -1.38 10.32
N ARG A 28 9.71 -2.68 10.04
CA ARG A 28 10.79 -3.47 9.43
C ARG A 28 10.20 -4.41 8.39
N GLY A 29 11.02 -4.92 7.48
CA GLY A 29 10.55 -5.77 6.38
C GLY A 29 9.94 -4.93 5.26
N TYR A 30 8.67 -4.55 5.38
CA TYR A 30 7.97 -3.68 4.43
C TYR A 30 6.92 -2.80 5.12
N THR A 31 6.54 -1.70 4.49
CA THR A 31 5.44 -0.84 4.93
C THR A 31 4.20 -1.14 4.09
N TYR A 32 3.07 -1.50 4.71
CA TYR A 32 1.85 -1.82 3.98
C TYR A 32 1.05 -0.56 3.66
N LEU A 33 1.08 -0.13 2.41
CA LEU A 33 0.47 1.13 2.00
C LEU A 33 -0.96 0.91 1.49
N LEU A 34 -1.92 1.58 2.11
CA LEU A 34 -3.35 1.45 1.75
C LEU A 34 -3.72 2.43 0.64
N SER A 35 -4.25 1.91 -0.46
CA SER A 35 -4.73 2.75 -1.57
C SER A 35 -6.06 3.47 -1.27
N ARG A 36 -6.76 3.11 -0.19
CA ARG A 36 -8.06 3.70 0.21
C ARG A 36 -8.27 3.63 1.72
N ALA A 37 -8.97 4.61 2.28
CA ALA A 37 -9.27 4.69 3.71
C ALA A 37 -10.50 3.88 4.16
N GLY A 38 -11.04 2.94 3.34
CA GLY A 38 -12.28 2.23 3.65
C GLY A 38 -12.38 0.79 3.15
N VAL A 39 -13.16 -0.04 3.88
CA VAL A 39 -13.40 -1.48 3.61
C VAL A 39 -14.71 -1.78 2.89
N THR A 40 -15.53 -0.79 2.56
CA THR A 40 -16.84 -1.00 1.92
C THR A 40 -16.73 -0.98 0.40
N GLY A 41 -17.12 -2.09 -0.22
CA GLY A 41 -16.91 -2.44 -1.64
C GLY A 41 -17.77 -1.68 -2.67
N ALA A 42 -18.19 -0.45 -2.39
CA ALA A 42 -18.92 0.39 -3.32
C ALA A 42 -18.38 1.82 -3.20
N GLU A 43 -18.02 2.43 -4.32
CA GLU A 43 -17.75 3.87 -4.45
C GLU A 43 -16.40 4.38 -3.91
N ASN A 44 -15.36 4.36 -4.74
CA ASN A 44 -14.86 5.60 -5.37
C ASN A 44 -13.64 5.30 -6.26
N ARG A 45 -13.67 5.84 -7.48
CA ARG A 45 -12.67 5.63 -8.55
C ARG A 45 -11.40 6.46 -8.42
N ALA A 46 -11.09 6.98 -7.23
CA ALA A 46 -9.89 7.78 -7.03
C ALA A 46 -9.01 7.13 -5.97
N ALA A 47 -8.10 6.26 -6.43
CA ALA A 47 -6.86 6.10 -5.69
C ALA A 47 -6.19 7.49 -5.72
N LEU A 48 -6.04 8.11 -4.55
CA LEU A 48 -5.25 9.33 -4.44
C LEU A 48 -3.82 9.04 -4.94
N PRO A 49 -3.11 10.01 -5.54
CA PRO A 49 -1.72 9.82 -5.90
C PRO A 49 -0.91 9.51 -4.63
N LEU A 50 -0.54 8.24 -4.46
CA LEU A 50 0.22 7.76 -3.30
C LEU A 50 1.71 8.11 -3.38
N HIS A 51 2.12 8.72 -4.48
CA HIS A 51 3.49 9.14 -4.76
C HIS A 51 4.10 9.95 -3.60
N HIS A 52 3.37 10.96 -3.10
CA HIS A 52 3.84 11.80 -2.00
C HIS A 52 4.15 11.02 -0.71
N LEU A 53 3.36 9.97 -0.42
CA LEU A 53 3.60 9.12 0.75
C LEU A 53 4.82 8.22 0.54
N ILE A 54 4.99 7.69 -0.67
CA ILE A 54 6.14 6.87 -1.05
C ILE A 54 7.43 7.70 -0.94
N GLU A 55 7.41 8.94 -1.44
CA GLU A 55 8.51 9.90 -1.34
C GLU A 55 8.88 10.17 0.12
N LYS A 56 7.90 10.49 0.97
CA LYS A 56 8.14 10.73 2.40
C LYS A 56 8.66 9.50 3.13
N LEU A 57 8.12 8.32 2.85
CA LEU A 57 8.60 7.07 3.43
C LEU A 57 10.05 6.80 3.00
N SER A 58 10.39 7.12 1.76
CA SER A 58 11.78 7.05 1.26
C SER A 58 12.68 8.07 1.96
N GLU A 59 12.22 9.31 2.14
CA GLU A 59 12.95 10.37 2.86
C GLU A 59 13.26 9.97 4.30
N TYR A 60 12.32 9.30 4.98
CA TYR A 60 12.49 8.82 6.36
C TYR A 60 13.20 7.47 6.46
N ASN A 61 13.72 6.93 5.35
CA ASN A 61 14.36 5.61 5.31
C ASN A 61 13.46 4.50 5.91
N ALA A 62 12.16 4.57 5.65
CA ALA A 62 11.22 3.57 6.10
C ALA A 62 11.46 2.22 5.38
N ALA A 63 10.86 1.17 5.92
CA ALA A 63 10.82 -0.11 5.23
C ALA A 63 10.11 0.04 3.86
N PRO A 64 10.56 -0.67 2.81
CA PRO A 64 10.05 -0.52 1.45
C PRO A 64 8.51 -0.56 1.38
N PRO A 65 7.86 0.41 0.73
CA PRO A 65 6.41 0.47 0.67
C PRO A 65 5.86 -0.57 -0.30
N LEU A 66 4.88 -1.34 0.15
CA LEU A 66 4.14 -2.31 -0.65
C LEU A 66 2.68 -1.86 -0.75
N GLN A 67 2.23 -1.53 -1.96
CA GLN A 67 0.89 -1.01 -2.18
C GLN A 67 -0.14 -2.14 -2.17
N GLY A 68 -1.18 -1.97 -1.36
CA GLY A 68 -2.27 -2.93 -1.21
C GLY A 68 -3.65 -2.29 -1.36
N PHE A 69 -4.65 -3.17 -1.42
CA PHE A 69 -6.08 -2.85 -1.34
C PHE A 69 -6.65 -2.11 -2.56
N GLY A 70 -7.29 -2.86 -3.47
CA GLY A 70 -8.03 -2.28 -4.61
C GLY A 70 -7.34 -2.40 -5.97
N ILE A 71 -6.19 -3.06 -6.05
CA ILE A 71 -5.55 -3.44 -7.31
C ILE A 71 -6.30 -4.64 -7.89
N SER A 72 -6.98 -4.42 -9.01
CA SER A 72 -7.86 -5.37 -9.70
C SER A 72 -7.60 -5.49 -11.19
N ALA A 73 -6.64 -4.75 -11.73
CA ALA A 73 -6.08 -4.94 -13.06
C ALA A 73 -4.55 -4.82 -13.05
N ALA A 74 -3.90 -5.38 -14.08
CA ALA A 74 -2.44 -5.45 -14.16
C ALA A 74 -1.78 -4.09 -14.41
N ASP A 75 -2.47 -3.19 -15.10
CA ASP A 75 -2.07 -1.79 -15.30
C ASP A 75 -1.89 -1.04 -13.96
N GLN A 76 -2.73 -1.34 -12.97
CA GLN A 76 -2.61 -0.79 -11.61
C GLN A 76 -1.38 -1.31 -10.87
N VAL A 77 -0.89 -2.51 -11.20
CA VAL A 77 0.38 -3.03 -10.66
C VAL A 77 1.53 -2.22 -11.24
N THR A 78 1.56 -2.03 -12.57
CA THR A 78 2.58 -1.22 -13.24
C THR A 78 2.59 0.21 -12.68
N ALA A 79 1.44 0.85 -12.57
CA ALA A 79 1.34 2.19 -12.00
C ALA A 79 1.85 2.30 -10.55
N ALA A 80 1.67 1.25 -9.74
CA ALA A 80 2.19 1.22 -8.37
C ALA A 80 3.73 1.14 -8.34
N ILE A 81 4.31 0.30 -9.21
CA ILE A 81 5.77 0.19 -9.34
C ILE A 81 6.36 1.49 -9.89
N ASP A 82 5.74 2.08 -10.91
CA ASP A 82 6.17 3.36 -11.50
C ASP A 82 6.10 4.52 -10.49
N ALA A 83 5.16 4.46 -9.54
CA ALA A 83 5.05 5.42 -8.44
C ALA A 83 6.11 5.23 -7.32
N GLY A 84 6.99 4.23 -7.45
CA GLY A 84 8.05 3.95 -6.49
C GLY A 84 7.71 2.92 -5.41
N ALA A 85 6.57 2.23 -5.51
CA ALA A 85 6.29 1.11 -4.61
C ALA A 85 7.25 -0.05 -4.92
N ALA A 86 7.73 -0.73 -3.87
CA ALA A 86 8.55 -1.92 -4.02
C ALA A 86 7.76 -3.14 -4.53
N GLY A 87 6.43 -3.08 -4.49
CA GLY A 87 5.54 -4.13 -4.93
C GLY A 87 4.07 -3.75 -4.80
N ALA A 88 3.21 -4.55 -5.43
CA ALA A 88 1.76 -4.38 -5.40
C ALA A 88 1.06 -5.71 -5.10
N ASN A 89 0.16 -5.71 -4.11
CA ASN A 89 -0.68 -6.86 -3.78
C ASN A 89 -1.93 -6.89 -4.67
N PHE A 90 -1.84 -7.64 -5.76
CA PHE A 90 -2.90 -7.85 -6.73
C PHE A 90 -3.75 -9.06 -6.38
N ARG A 91 -5.08 -8.88 -6.31
CA ARG A 91 -6.02 -10.00 -6.21
C ARG A 91 -6.57 -10.31 -7.61
N LEU A 92 -6.18 -11.45 -8.17
CA LEU A 92 -6.83 -12.04 -9.34
C LEU A 92 -8.31 -12.28 -9.00
N ARG A 93 -9.21 -11.46 -9.56
CA ARG A 93 -10.63 -11.80 -9.55
C ARG A 93 -10.82 -12.92 -10.58
N HIS A 94 -11.14 -14.12 -10.13
CA HIS A 94 -11.72 -15.13 -11.02
C HIS A 94 -13.00 -14.53 -11.60
N ARG A 95 -13.06 -14.35 -12.93
CA ARG A 95 -14.33 -14.17 -13.64
C ARG A 95 -15.14 -15.42 -13.38
N GLN A 96 -16.08 -15.38 -12.43
CA GLN A 96 -17.22 -16.28 -12.51
C GLN A 96 -18.04 -15.81 -13.70
N ASN A 97 -17.81 -16.44 -14.86
CA ASN A 97 -18.76 -16.40 -15.96
C ASN A 97 -20.05 -17.02 -15.41
N HIS A 98 -21.05 -16.19 -15.13
CA HIS A 98 -22.42 -16.65 -15.05
C HIS A 98 -22.76 -17.32 -16.39
N ARG A 99 -22.74 -18.65 -16.42
CA ARG A 99 -23.49 -19.42 -17.41
C ARG A 99 -24.91 -19.54 -16.87
N THR A 100 -25.82 -18.92 -17.61
CA THR A 100 -27.26 -19.21 -17.81
C THR A 100 -27.99 -19.98 -16.71
#